data_AF-A0A1Q2HU67-F1
#
_entry.id   AF-A0A1Q2HU67-F1
#
_cell.length_a   1.000
_cell.length_b   1.000
_cell.length_c   1.000
_cell.angle_alpha   90.00
_cell.angle_beta   90.00
_cell.angle_gamma   90.00
#
_symmetry.space_group_name_H-M   'P 1'
#
loop_
_entity.id
_entity.type
_entity.pdbx_description
1 polymer ?
#
loop_
_entity_poly.entity_id
_entity_poly.type
_entity_poly.pdbx_seq_one_letter_code
_entity_poly.pdbx_strand_id
1 'polypeptide(L)'
;MALFKRKPTLGERLSALDDAADIARPYLPQTQLERIEKVARAGAERRALSAEHTVVGFFGATGSGKTSLFNAVVGEDLGKAAARRPTTSSPLAAIWQPEGSEELLDWLGVEDRRTREGEFAPGAGPLILLDLPDFDSVELSNREIATRLAGQVDVLVWVSDPEKYADSVIHDQFIRPHANHSAVTLAVLNKADLLHVNDVPKVAGNFEQLLIDDGLSNVQVIPTSTRSGAGIDNLVKAIAKVAKAHNAQSARIEADIQAVTGDFARLGVVGAVDKQAKHTMDQTLSQAAGAERIADSTAAAYRKRLHERTGWLATSWITRFRPDPLKRLGLREEADEIGVRRTSMPELDAASKAVANRGVREYATAAADGLPHAWSSAIADQAEEISTRMPAELDRAVARTQLPAEPSKGWTLLTVVQWLALVAALIGVLWYLLVAFVPGVLTPLLGTDLVPQVEGWPIPTLLILAGLLGGIVIGLITAVFGGVIGSGVKRRTRQAVQKEVSAATQTAVVEPLDAIRDDYNRFAQHIAAAVG
;
A
#
# COMPACT_ATOMS: atom_id res chain seq x y z
N MET A 1 26.21 4.98 7.59
CA MET A 1 26.16 3.51 7.67
C MET A 1 25.41 3.03 6.43
N ALA A 2 26.11 2.96 5.29
CA ALA A 2 25.54 2.48 4.05
C ALA A 2 25.42 0.96 4.18
N LEU A 3 24.24 0.48 4.54
CA LEU A 3 23.88 -0.93 4.37
C LEU A 3 24.16 -1.27 2.91
N PHE A 4 25.13 -2.16 2.67
CA PHE A 4 25.33 -2.79 1.38
C PHE A 4 23.97 -3.38 0.96
N LYS A 5 23.27 -2.73 0.04
CA LYS A 5 22.07 -3.30 -0.56
C LYS A 5 22.54 -4.52 -1.34
N ARG A 6 22.27 -5.70 -0.78
CA ARG A 6 22.46 -6.99 -1.44
C ARG A 6 21.72 -6.97 -2.78
N LYS A 7 22.34 -7.50 -3.83
CA LYS A 7 21.67 -7.69 -5.12
C LYS A 7 20.53 -8.70 -4.94
N PRO A 8 19.31 -8.40 -5.41
CA PRO A 8 18.21 -9.35 -5.34
C PRO A 8 18.52 -10.55 -6.25
N THR A 9 18.24 -11.74 -5.74
CA THR A 9 18.39 -13.00 -6.47
C THR A 9 17.44 -13.03 -7.68
N LEU A 10 17.72 -13.88 -8.68
CA LEU A 10 16.83 -14.03 -9.83
C LEU A 10 15.38 -14.38 -9.41
N GLY A 11 15.22 -15.24 -8.39
CA GLY A 11 13.91 -15.62 -7.86
C GLY A 11 13.14 -14.44 -7.26
N GLU A 12 13.82 -13.59 -6.47
CA GLU A 12 13.25 -12.36 -5.91
C GLU A 12 12.88 -11.37 -7.02
N ARG A 13 13.75 -11.22 -8.02
CA ARG A 13 13.49 -10.35 -9.19
C ARG A 13 12.26 -10.80 -9.98
N LEU A 14 12.11 -12.11 -10.20
CA LEU A 14 10.96 -12.70 -10.87
C LEU A 14 9.67 -12.56 -10.04
N SER A 15 9.75 -12.71 -8.72
CA SER A 15 8.61 -12.45 -7.83
C SER A 15 8.18 -10.99 -7.86
N ALA A 16 9.15 -10.07 -7.81
CA ALA A 16 8.86 -8.66 -7.94
C ALA A 16 8.22 -8.33 -9.30
N LEU A 17 8.63 -9.01 -10.37
CA LEU A 17 8.00 -8.85 -11.70
C LEU A 17 6.55 -9.35 -11.73
N ASP A 18 6.24 -10.43 -11.02
CA ASP A 18 4.89 -10.98 -10.86
C ASP A 18 3.99 -10.00 -10.09
N ASP A 19 4.46 -9.51 -8.93
CA ASP A 19 3.77 -8.50 -8.12
C ASP A 19 3.54 -7.20 -8.92
N ALA A 20 4.52 -6.79 -9.73
CA ALA A 20 4.39 -5.64 -10.61
C ALA A 20 3.30 -5.85 -11.67
N ALA A 21 3.20 -7.06 -12.25
CA ALA A 21 2.16 -7.38 -13.23
C ALA A 21 0.75 -7.26 -12.62
N ASP A 22 0.56 -7.76 -11.40
CA ASP A 22 -0.73 -7.73 -10.72
C ASP A 22 -1.17 -6.31 -10.37
N ILE A 23 -0.25 -5.47 -9.90
CA ILE A 23 -0.54 -4.04 -9.63
C ILE A 23 -0.84 -3.29 -10.93
N ALA A 24 -0.12 -3.60 -12.01
CA ALA A 24 -0.27 -2.92 -13.29
C ALA A 24 -1.51 -3.35 -14.09
N ARG A 25 -2.18 -4.44 -13.70
CA ARG A 25 -3.30 -5.06 -14.42
C ARG A 25 -4.43 -4.10 -14.83
N PRO A 26 -4.90 -3.16 -13.99
CA PRO A 26 -5.95 -2.22 -14.39
C PRO A 26 -5.43 -1.03 -15.22
N TYR A 27 -4.11 -0.84 -15.32
CA TYR A 27 -3.50 0.38 -15.88
C TYR A 27 -2.82 0.15 -17.23
N LEU A 28 -2.12 -0.97 -17.40
CA LEU A 28 -1.32 -1.24 -18.59
C LEU A 28 -2.14 -1.92 -19.71
N PRO A 29 -1.80 -1.67 -20.99
CA PRO A 29 -2.37 -2.42 -22.10
C PRO A 29 -2.11 -3.92 -21.97
N GLN A 30 -3.09 -4.74 -22.37
CA GLN A 30 -3.01 -6.20 -22.28
C GLN A 30 -1.74 -6.76 -22.94
N THR A 31 -1.28 -6.19 -24.05
CA THR A 31 -0.06 -6.63 -24.74
C THR A 31 1.22 -6.42 -23.93
N GLN A 32 1.27 -5.40 -23.07
CA GLN A 32 2.41 -5.16 -22.18
C GLN A 32 2.34 -6.10 -20.96
N LEU A 33 1.14 -6.27 -20.39
CA LEU A 33 0.91 -7.20 -19.28
C LEU A 33 1.27 -8.64 -19.65
N GLU A 34 0.85 -9.11 -20.82
CA GLU A 34 1.16 -10.47 -21.30
C GLU A 34 2.67 -10.70 -21.43
N ARG A 35 3.45 -9.67 -21.80
CA ARG A 35 4.93 -9.77 -21.84
C ARG A 35 5.52 -9.91 -20.44
N ILE A 36 5.05 -9.13 -19.48
CA ILE A 36 5.50 -9.17 -18.08
C ILE A 36 5.14 -10.53 -17.45
N GLU A 37 3.87 -10.94 -17.54
CA GLU A 37 3.39 -12.19 -16.98
C GLU A 37 4.09 -13.41 -17.59
N LYS A 38 4.39 -13.39 -18.90
CA LYS A 38 5.10 -14.50 -19.56
C LYS A 38 6.50 -14.72 -18.97
N VAL A 39 7.24 -13.64 -18.71
CA VAL A 39 8.59 -13.73 -18.11
C VAL A 39 8.50 -14.12 -16.64
N ALA A 40 7.55 -13.56 -15.89
CA ALA A 40 7.32 -13.92 -14.49
C ALA A 40 6.99 -15.42 -14.33
N ARG A 41 6.07 -15.96 -15.16
CA ARG A 41 5.69 -17.38 -15.14
C ARG A 41 6.82 -18.32 -15.55
N ALA A 42 7.58 -17.98 -16.60
CA ALA A 42 8.73 -18.77 -17.04
C ALA A 42 9.81 -18.90 -15.95
N GLY A 43 9.87 -17.92 -15.03
CA GLY A 43 10.71 -17.96 -13.86
C GLY A 43 10.11 -18.70 -12.66
N ALA A 44 8.79 -18.60 -12.45
CA ALA A 44 8.07 -19.23 -11.34
C ALA A 44 8.08 -20.76 -11.41
N GLU A 45 7.98 -21.36 -12.61
CA GLU A 45 8.14 -22.80 -12.83
C GLU A 45 9.55 -23.31 -12.46
N ARG A 46 10.50 -22.38 -12.30
CA ARG A 46 11.92 -22.65 -12.10
C ARG A 46 12.46 -22.20 -10.73
N ARG A 47 11.60 -21.66 -9.85
CA ARG A 47 11.91 -21.19 -8.47
C ARG A 47 12.56 -22.26 -7.56
N ALA A 48 12.80 -23.47 -8.04
CA ALA A 48 13.43 -24.57 -7.32
C ALA A 48 14.96 -24.65 -7.45
N LEU A 49 15.61 -23.86 -8.32
CA LEU A 49 17.04 -24.03 -8.61
C LEU A 49 17.83 -22.73 -8.46
N SER A 50 19.02 -22.87 -7.86
CA SER A 50 19.95 -21.81 -7.56
C SER A 50 20.38 -21.10 -8.85
N ALA A 51 19.93 -19.87 -9.04
CA ALA A 51 19.88 -19.29 -10.38
C ALA A 51 21.23 -18.78 -10.92
N GLU A 52 22.22 -18.55 -10.06
CA GLU A 52 23.51 -17.96 -10.45
C GLU A 52 24.65 -18.99 -10.53
N HIS A 53 24.60 -20.07 -9.74
CA HIS A 53 25.61 -21.14 -9.76
C HIS A 53 24.96 -22.46 -10.13
N THR A 54 25.59 -23.19 -11.05
CA THR A 54 25.25 -24.60 -11.23
C THR A 54 25.90 -25.41 -10.09
N VAL A 55 25.09 -26.08 -9.29
CA VAL A 55 25.53 -26.96 -8.20
C VAL A 55 25.55 -28.40 -8.69
N VAL A 56 26.71 -29.02 -8.63
CA VAL A 56 26.94 -30.41 -9.06
C VAL A 56 27.35 -31.23 -7.85
N GLY A 57 26.51 -32.16 -7.43
CA GLY A 57 26.81 -33.04 -6.31
C GLY A 57 27.35 -34.39 -6.78
N PHE A 58 28.44 -34.85 -6.16
CA PHE A 58 28.95 -36.21 -6.33
C PHE A 58 28.29 -37.13 -5.31
N PHE A 59 27.70 -38.22 -5.79
CA PHE A 59 26.98 -39.22 -4.98
C PHE A 59 27.54 -40.60 -5.26
N GLY A 60 27.67 -41.45 -4.25
CA GLY A 60 28.19 -42.79 -4.44
C GLY A 60 28.17 -43.58 -3.15
N ALA A 61 28.24 -44.90 -3.27
CA ALA A 61 28.38 -45.79 -2.13
C ALA A 61 29.78 -45.67 -1.51
N THR A 62 29.90 -46.02 -0.24
CA THR A 62 31.15 -46.00 0.51
C THR A 62 32.21 -46.81 -0.23
N GLY A 63 33.36 -46.19 -0.47
CA GLY A 63 34.48 -46.85 -1.15
C GLY A 63 34.37 -46.91 -2.68
N SER A 64 33.33 -46.36 -3.31
CA SER A 64 33.26 -46.16 -4.78
C SER A 64 34.34 -45.23 -5.34
N GLY A 65 35.04 -44.50 -4.45
CA GLY A 65 36.09 -43.55 -4.81
C GLY A 65 35.59 -42.16 -5.13
N LYS A 66 34.37 -41.80 -4.69
CA LYS A 66 33.74 -40.47 -4.83
C LYS A 66 34.67 -39.31 -4.48
N THR A 67 35.21 -39.25 -3.27
CA THR A 67 36.10 -38.14 -2.83
C THR A 67 37.41 -38.09 -3.64
N SER A 68 37.98 -39.25 -3.99
CA SER A 68 39.15 -39.30 -4.86
C SER A 68 38.84 -38.81 -6.28
N LEU A 69 37.64 -39.09 -6.79
CA LEU A 69 37.18 -38.62 -8.08
C LEU A 69 36.90 -37.12 -8.06
N PHE A 70 36.28 -36.62 -6.99
CA PHE A 70 36.08 -35.19 -6.75
C PHE A 70 37.42 -34.45 -6.80
N ASN A 71 38.43 -34.90 -6.04
CA ASN A 71 39.76 -34.28 -6.05
C ASN A 71 40.41 -34.34 -7.45
N ALA A 72 40.26 -35.46 -8.17
CA ALA A 72 40.78 -35.59 -9.54
C ALA A 72 40.11 -34.63 -10.53
N VAL A 73 38.79 -34.38 -10.38
CA VAL A 73 38.03 -33.43 -11.21
C VAL A 73 38.36 -31.97 -10.86
N VAL A 74 38.57 -31.68 -9.58
CA VAL A 74 38.99 -30.34 -9.12
C VAL A 74 40.45 -30.04 -9.52
N GLY A 75 41.27 -31.08 -9.68
CA GLY A 75 42.71 -30.96 -9.98
C GLY A 75 43.58 -30.68 -8.76
N GLU A 76 43.03 -30.82 -7.55
CA GLU A 76 43.74 -30.62 -6.28
C GLU A 76 43.20 -31.58 -5.19
N ASP A 77 44.07 -32.00 -4.27
CA ASP A 77 43.70 -32.89 -3.16
C ASP A 77 43.05 -32.09 -2.01
N LEU A 78 41.79 -31.72 -2.18
CA LEU A 78 41.05 -30.90 -1.22
C LEU A 78 40.45 -31.70 -0.05
N GLY A 79 39.98 -32.92 -0.33
CA GLY A 79 39.42 -33.84 0.68
C GLY A 79 40.38 -34.97 1.04
N LYS A 80 40.56 -35.28 2.34
CA LYS A 80 41.38 -36.43 2.75
C LYS A 80 40.70 -37.74 2.34
N ALA A 81 41.19 -38.39 1.27
CA ALA A 81 40.78 -39.73 0.88
C ALA A 81 41.31 -40.79 1.89
N ALA A 82 40.78 -40.80 3.11
CA ALA A 82 41.21 -41.74 4.15
C ALA A 82 40.44 -43.06 4.05
N ALA A 83 41.11 -44.10 3.54
CA ALA A 83 40.55 -45.46 3.37
C ALA A 83 40.28 -46.22 4.70
N ARG A 84 40.26 -45.57 5.87
CA ARG A 84 40.09 -46.24 7.17
C ARG A 84 39.34 -45.37 8.19
N ARG A 85 38.09 -45.77 8.47
CA ARG A 85 37.12 -45.33 9.52
C ARG A 85 36.25 -44.10 9.20
N PRO A 86 34.98 -44.09 9.68
CA PRO A 86 34.03 -43.02 9.37
C PRO A 86 34.43 -41.77 10.15
N THR A 87 35.12 -40.85 9.47
CA THR A 87 35.24 -39.48 9.94
C THR A 87 33.96 -38.76 9.56
N THR A 88 33.35 -38.08 10.53
CA THR A 88 32.23 -37.15 10.36
C THR A 88 32.49 -36.31 9.09
N SER A 89 31.85 -36.65 7.97
CA SER A 89 32.13 -36.01 6.68
C SER A 89 31.13 -34.89 6.52
N SER A 90 31.50 -33.70 6.95
CA SER A 90 30.80 -32.51 6.51
C SER A 90 30.96 -32.40 4.97
N PRO A 91 29.91 -32.03 4.22
CA PRO A 91 30.04 -31.75 2.79
C PRO A 91 31.16 -30.74 2.51
N LEU A 92 31.88 -30.92 1.40
CA LEU A 92 32.96 -30.04 0.95
C LEU A 92 32.56 -29.40 -0.39
N ALA A 93 32.66 -28.08 -0.50
CA ALA A 93 32.42 -27.32 -1.74
C ALA A 93 33.72 -26.84 -2.39
N ALA A 94 33.86 -27.07 -3.71
CA ALA A 94 34.81 -26.37 -4.57
C ALA A 94 34.05 -25.37 -5.47
N ILE A 95 34.45 -24.10 -5.42
CA ILE A 95 33.65 -22.98 -5.94
C ILE A 95 34.44 -22.23 -7.00
N TRP A 96 33.89 -22.13 -8.21
CA TRP A 96 34.40 -21.25 -9.28
C TRP A 96 33.46 -20.05 -9.44
N GLN A 97 34.03 -18.85 -9.56
CA GLN A 97 33.30 -17.57 -9.59
C GLN A 97 32.44 -17.38 -8.33
N PRO A 98 33.07 -17.19 -7.16
CA PRO A 98 32.41 -17.24 -5.84
C PRO A 98 31.44 -16.08 -5.54
N GLU A 99 31.35 -15.09 -6.42
CA GLU A 99 30.48 -13.93 -6.22
C GLU A 99 29.02 -14.37 -6.08
N GLY A 100 28.43 -14.18 -4.89
CA GLY A 100 27.03 -14.53 -4.61
C GLY A 100 26.78 -15.95 -4.09
N SER A 101 27.81 -16.82 -3.96
CA SER A 101 27.62 -18.22 -3.56
C SER A 101 27.37 -18.46 -2.07
N GLU A 102 27.63 -17.49 -1.19
CA GLU A 102 27.64 -17.68 0.27
C GLU A 102 26.28 -18.12 0.83
N GLU A 103 25.18 -17.45 0.46
CA GLU A 103 23.85 -17.78 0.98
C GLU A 103 23.36 -19.14 0.47
N LEU A 104 23.68 -19.46 -0.79
CA LEU A 104 23.37 -20.77 -1.35
C LEU A 104 24.08 -21.87 -0.56
N LEU A 105 25.36 -21.68 -0.24
CA LEU A 105 26.14 -22.65 0.55
C LEU A 105 25.67 -22.71 2.01
N ASP A 106 25.21 -21.59 2.59
CA ASP A 106 24.58 -21.55 3.90
C ASP A 106 23.28 -22.36 3.91
N TRP A 107 22.43 -22.19 2.89
CA TRP A 107 21.18 -22.93 2.73
C TRP A 107 21.42 -24.43 2.48
N LEU A 108 22.44 -24.78 1.70
CA LEU A 108 22.87 -26.18 1.50
C LEU A 108 23.47 -26.78 2.78
N GLY A 109 23.87 -25.95 3.76
CA GLY A 109 24.51 -26.39 5.00
C GLY A 109 25.94 -26.89 4.79
N VAL A 110 26.67 -26.26 3.87
CA VAL A 110 28.06 -26.60 3.56
C VAL A 110 29.00 -25.66 4.30
N GLU A 111 29.73 -26.18 5.27
CA GLU A 111 30.68 -25.39 6.08
C GLU A 111 32.10 -25.37 5.48
N ASP A 112 32.57 -26.46 4.86
CA ASP A 112 33.90 -26.50 4.22
C ASP A 112 33.81 -26.00 2.78
N ARG A 113 34.33 -24.80 2.54
CA ARG A 113 34.23 -24.07 1.27
C ARG A 113 35.62 -23.73 0.74
N ARG A 114 35.91 -24.09 -0.51
CA ARG A 114 37.20 -23.84 -1.17
C ARG A 114 36.98 -23.11 -2.49
N THR A 115 37.37 -21.84 -2.54
CA THR A 115 37.37 -21.07 -3.79
C THR A 115 38.47 -21.56 -4.73
N ARG A 116 38.17 -21.60 -6.02
CA ARG A 116 39.09 -21.97 -7.10
C ARG A 116 39.35 -20.75 -7.98
N GLU A 117 40.60 -20.59 -8.40
CA GLU A 117 40.97 -19.57 -9.38
C GLU A 117 40.59 -20.02 -10.80
N GLY A 118 40.26 -19.06 -11.66
CA GLY A 118 39.95 -19.29 -13.07
C GLY A 118 38.57 -19.90 -13.33
N GLU A 119 38.44 -20.58 -14.46
CA GLU A 119 37.23 -21.30 -14.87
C GLU A 119 37.42 -22.81 -14.65
N PHE A 120 36.35 -23.52 -14.28
CA PHE A 120 36.37 -24.99 -14.21
C PHE A 120 36.71 -25.62 -15.57
N ALA A 121 36.05 -25.13 -16.62
CA ALA A 121 36.30 -25.47 -18.00
C ALA A 121 35.77 -24.34 -18.90
N PRO A 122 36.29 -24.20 -20.14
CA PRO A 122 35.91 -23.09 -21.02
C PRO A 122 34.40 -22.95 -21.21
N GLY A 123 33.85 -21.84 -20.73
CA GLY A 123 32.43 -21.52 -20.86
C GLY A 123 31.48 -22.33 -19.96
N ALA A 124 31.99 -22.98 -18.91
CA ALA A 124 31.17 -23.62 -17.89
C ALA A 124 30.36 -22.61 -17.05
N GLY A 125 30.87 -21.38 -16.87
CA GLY A 125 30.26 -20.34 -16.03
C GLY A 125 30.43 -20.58 -14.52
N PRO A 126 29.65 -19.90 -13.67
CA PRO A 126 29.69 -20.11 -12.21
C PRO A 126 29.26 -21.54 -11.85
N LEU A 127 30.07 -22.21 -11.04
CA LEU A 127 29.95 -23.64 -10.75
C LEU A 127 30.37 -23.94 -9.32
N ILE A 128 29.60 -24.79 -8.65
CA ILE A 128 29.92 -25.36 -7.34
C ILE A 128 29.93 -26.88 -7.48
N LEU A 129 31.06 -27.51 -7.17
CA LEU A 129 31.13 -28.95 -7.01
C LEU A 129 31.02 -29.30 -5.52
N LEU A 130 30.17 -30.26 -5.19
CA LEU A 130 30.00 -30.76 -3.82
C LEU A 130 30.49 -32.20 -3.70
N ASP A 131 31.41 -32.45 -2.77
CA ASP A 131 31.68 -33.80 -2.26
C ASP A 131 30.75 -34.07 -1.08
N LEU A 132 29.87 -35.05 -1.23
CA LEU A 132 28.79 -35.32 -0.27
C LEU A 132 29.10 -36.57 0.55
N PRO A 133 28.50 -36.76 1.73
CA PRO A 133 28.64 -38.01 2.47
C PRO A 133 28.15 -39.22 1.67
N ASP A 134 28.70 -40.40 1.96
CA ASP A 134 28.24 -41.64 1.34
C ASP A 134 26.81 -41.97 1.82
N PHE A 135 25.92 -42.32 0.90
CA PHE A 135 24.49 -42.55 1.21
C PHE A 135 24.24 -43.87 1.95
N ASP A 136 25.14 -44.83 1.83
CA ASP A 136 25.12 -46.15 2.50
C ASP A 136 25.85 -46.11 3.85
N SER A 137 26.19 -44.91 4.34
CA SER A 137 26.75 -44.70 5.67
C SER A 137 25.83 -45.29 6.74
N VAL A 138 26.44 -46.03 7.68
CA VAL A 138 25.76 -46.53 8.89
C VAL A 138 25.28 -45.39 9.81
N GLU A 139 25.88 -44.21 9.66
CA GLU A 139 25.55 -43.02 10.45
C GLU A 139 24.36 -42.29 9.85
N LEU A 140 23.27 -42.21 10.63
CA LEU A 140 21.99 -41.63 10.20
C LEU A 140 22.12 -40.18 9.72
N SER A 141 22.92 -39.35 10.42
CA SER A 141 23.12 -37.94 10.07
C SER A 141 23.74 -37.76 8.68
N ASN A 142 24.68 -38.62 8.29
CA ASN A 142 25.30 -38.58 6.96
C ASN A 142 24.30 -38.95 5.86
N ARG A 143 23.45 -39.97 6.11
CA ARG A 143 22.40 -40.38 5.17
C ARG A 143 21.35 -39.27 4.99
N GLU A 144 20.92 -38.62 6.08
CA GLU A 144 19.99 -37.50 6.03
C GLU A 144 20.54 -36.31 5.24
N ILE A 145 21.82 -35.97 5.43
CA ILE A 145 22.52 -34.93 4.66
C ILE A 145 22.57 -35.29 3.17
N ALA A 146 22.98 -36.52 2.83
CA ALA A 146 23.07 -36.98 1.45
C ALA A 146 21.70 -36.99 0.76
N THR A 147 20.66 -37.51 1.41
CA THR A 147 19.28 -37.52 0.87
C THR A 147 18.72 -36.11 0.70
N ARG A 148 18.96 -35.21 1.65
CA ARG A 148 18.54 -33.80 1.55
C ARG A 148 19.23 -33.11 0.38
N LEU A 149 20.55 -33.23 0.26
CA LEU A 149 21.34 -32.56 -0.77
C LEU A 149 21.06 -33.13 -2.18
N ALA A 150 20.71 -34.42 -2.31
CA ALA A 150 20.28 -35.01 -3.57
C ALA A 150 19.07 -34.31 -4.19
N GLY A 151 18.16 -33.75 -3.37
CA GLY A 151 17.01 -32.97 -3.83
C GLY A 151 17.28 -31.49 -4.06
N GLN A 152 18.52 -31.01 -3.80
CA GLN A 152 18.85 -29.58 -3.78
C GLN A 152 19.93 -29.17 -4.80
N VAL A 153 20.56 -30.12 -5.49
CA VAL A 153 21.59 -29.85 -6.51
C VAL A 153 21.00 -29.84 -7.93
N ASP A 154 21.62 -29.09 -8.83
CA ASP A 154 21.20 -28.96 -10.23
C ASP A 154 21.64 -30.14 -11.12
N VAL A 155 22.71 -30.83 -10.71
CA VAL A 155 23.29 -31.96 -11.44
C VAL A 155 23.73 -33.04 -10.45
N LEU A 156 23.30 -34.28 -10.69
CA LEU A 156 23.68 -35.45 -9.91
C LEU A 156 24.75 -36.24 -10.64
N VAL A 157 25.93 -36.42 -10.03
CA VAL A 157 26.98 -37.31 -10.55
C VAL A 157 26.98 -38.60 -9.72
N TRP A 158 26.41 -39.67 -10.28
CA TRP A 158 26.41 -41.00 -9.65
C TRP A 158 27.73 -41.72 -9.90
N VAL A 159 28.50 -41.90 -8.84
CA VAL A 159 29.77 -42.61 -8.82
C VAL A 159 29.54 -44.02 -8.31
N SER A 160 29.80 -45.00 -9.18
CA SER A 160 29.83 -46.41 -8.83
C SER A 160 31.14 -47.05 -9.27
N ASP A 161 31.35 -48.32 -8.91
CA ASP A 161 32.53 -49.10 -9.31
C ASP A 161 32.10 -50.48 -9.86
N PRO A 162 33.02 -51.24 -10.49
CA PRO A 162 32.66 -52.50 -11.15
C PRO A 162 32.12 -53.58 -10.21
N GLU A 163 32.31 -53.44 -8.90
CA GLU A 163 31.79 -54.39 -7.91
C GLU A 163 30.38 -54.01 -7.46
N LYS A 164 30.05 -52.71 -7.45
CA LYS A 164 28.81 -52.16 -6.87
C LYS A 164 27.80 -51.62 -7.88
N TYR A 165 28.14 -51.53 -9.16
CA TYR A 165 27.27 -50.91 -10.17
C TYR A 165 25.90 -51.59 -10.39
N ALA A 166 25.72 -52.81 -9.89
CA ALA A 166 24.48 -53.58 -9.97
C ALA A 166 23.88 -53.91 -8.59
N ASP A 167 24.27 -53.18 -7.54
CA ASP A 167 23.75 -53.39 -6.18
C ASP A 167 22.30 -52.89 -6.07
N SER A 168 21.36 -53.83 -5.89
CA SER A 168 19.93 -53.52 -5.79
C SER A 168 19.58 -52.51 -4.70
N VAL A 169 20.35 -52.43 -3.61
CA VAL A 169 20.09 -51.45 -2.54
C VAL A 169 20.30 -50.02 -3.04
N ILE A 170 21.35 -49.79 -3.84
CA ILE A 170 21.65 -48.49 -4.44
C ILE A 170 20.53 -48.10 -5.42
N HIS A 171 20.13 -49.04 -6.27
CA HIS A 171 19.10 -48.83 -7.28
C HIS A 171 17.73 -48.55 -6.65
N ASP A 172 17.29 -49.39 -5.71
CA ASP A 172 15.94 -49.34 -5.12
C ASP A 172 15.77 -48.15 -4.17
N GLN A 173 16.77 -47.87 -3.33
CA GLN A 173 16.64 -46.89 -2.25
C GLN A 173 17.08 -45.48 -2.63
N PHE A 174 17.83 -45.30 -3.72
CA PHE A 174 18.40 -43.99 -4.07
C PHE A 174 18.20 -43.63 -5.55
N ILE A 175 18.53 -44.51 -6.50
CA ILE A 175 18.42 -44.16 -7.92
C ILE A 175 16.94 -44.00 -8.33
N ARG A 176 16.10 -45.02 -8.11
CA ARG A 176 14.67 -44.96 -8.50
C ARG A 176 13.88 -43.83 -7.82
N PRO A 177 14.00 -43.58 -6.50
CA PRO A 177 13.28 -42.48 -5.86
C PRO A 177 13.64 -41.10 -6.42
N HIS A 178 14.87 -40.93 -6.92
CA HIS A 178 15.37 -39.67 -7.45
C HIS A 178 15.33 -39.58 -8.99
N ALA A 179 14.94 -40.64 -9.70
CA ALA A 179 14.85 -40.66 -11.17
C ALA A 179 13.86 -39.62 -11.74
N ASN A 180 12.80 -39.28 -10.99
CA ASN A 180 11.81 -38.26 -11.38
C ASN A 180 12.24 -36.81 -11.10
N HIS A 181 13.31 -36.60 -10.32
CA HIS A 181 13.88 -35.28 -10.09
C HIS A 181 14.90 -35.01 -11.20
N SER A 182 14.43 -34.59 -12.38
CA SER A 182 15.28 -34.38 -13.56
C SER A 182 16.10 -33.08 -13.49
N ALA A 183 16.93 -32.97 -12.46
CA ALA A 183 18.25 -32.36 -12.56
C ALA A 183 19.13 -33.34 -13.36
N VAL A 184 19.96 -32.84 -14.26
CA VAL A 184 20.68 -33.71 -15.22
C VAL A 184 21.53 -34.75 -14.48
N THR A 185 21.32 -36.03 -14.79
CA THR A 185 22.04 -37.14 -14.14
C THR A 185 23.21 -37.60 -15.00
N LEU A 186 24.43 -37.50 -14.46
CA LEU A 186 25.65 -38.07 -15.04
C LEU A 186 26.00 -39.35 -14.27
N ALA A 187 26.31 -40.43 -14.97
CA ALA A 187 26.74 -41.68 -14.35
C ALA A 187 28.23 -41.91 -14.59
N VAL A 188 28.93 -42.38 -13.57
CA VAL A 188 30.38 -42.61 -13.59
C VAL A 188 30.68 -44.00 -13.08
N LEU A 189 31.36 -44.80 -13.91
CA LEU A 189 31.95 -46.07 -13.53
C LEU A 189 33.42 -45.84 -13.18
N ASN A 190 33.69 -45.55 -11.91
CA ASN A 190 35.05 -45.33 -11.40
C ASN A 190 35.78 -46.67 -11.19
N LYS A 191 37.10 -46.63 -10.97
CA LYS A 191 37.97 -47.82 -10.87
C LYS A 191 37.91 -48.72 -12.11
N ALA A 192 37.68 -48.14 -13.29
CA ALA A 192 37.65 -48.90 -14.54
C ALA A 192 39.01 -49.57 -14.85
N ASP A 193 40.10 -49.15 -14.21
CA ASP A 193 41.41 -49.79 -14.28
C ASP A 193 41.46 -51.20 -13.66
N LEU A 194 40.47 -51.57 -12.84
CA LEU A 194 40.33 -52.93 -12.32
C LEU A 194 39.75 -53.91 -13.35
N LEU A 195 39.14 -53.38 -14.41
CA LEU A 195 38.59 -54.17 -15.50
C LEU A 195 39.62 -54.35 -16.61
N HIS A 196 39.50 -55.45 -17.35
CA HIS A 196 40.21 -55.60 -18.60
C HIS A 196 39.69 -54.57 -19.61
N VAL A 197 40.58 -53.99 -20.43
CA VAL A 197 40.23 -52.89 -21.37
C VAL A 197 39.04 -53.22 -22.29
N ASN A 198 38.93 -54.49 -22.70
CA ASN A 198 37.84 -54.96 -23.57
C ASN A 198 36.50 -55.15 -22.84
N ASP A 199 36.50 -55.19 -21.51
CA ASP A 199 35.30 -55.39 -20.69
C ASP A 199 34.74 -54.08 -20.14
N VAL A 200 35.54 -53.01 -20.08
CA VAL A 200 35.08 -51.66 -19.69
C VAL A 200 33.84 -51.21 -20.46
N PRO A 201 33.76 -51.32 -21.80
CA PRO A 201 32.55 -50.91 -22.53
C PRO A 201 31.34 -51.81 -22.22
N LYS A 202 31.56 -53.10 -21.93
CA LYS A 202 30.47 -54.04 -21.62
C LYS A 202 29.87 -53.75 -20.25
N VAL A 203 30.71 -53.51 -19.24
CA VAL A 203 30.25 -53.18 -17.89
C VAL A 203 29.60 -51.81 -17.86
N ALA A 204 30.18 -50.81 -18.54
CA ALA A 204 29.58 -49.49 -18.66
C ALA A 204 28.21 -49.55 -19.37
N GLY A 205 28.08 -50.31 -20.46
CA GLY A 205 26.80 -50.49 -21.16
C GLY A 205 25.77 -51.28 -20.34
N ASN A 206 26.20 -52.25 -19.54
CA ASN A 206 25.29 -52.94 -18.62
C ASN A 206 24.81 -52.01 -17.49
N PHE A 207 25.70 -51.18 -16.94
CA PHE A 207 25.31 -50.16 -15.95
C PHE A 207 24.33 -49.14 -16.55
N GLU A 208 24.60 -48.68 -17.77
CA GLU A 208 23.71 -47.77 -18.50
C GLU A 208 22.31 -48.37 -18.67
N GLN A 209 22.22 -49.65 -19.04
CA GLN A 209 20.93 -50.34 -19.16
C GLN A 209 20.18 -50.41 -17.82
N LEU A 210 20.88 -50.73 -16.71
CA LEU A 210 20.26 -50.77 -15.38
C LEU A 210 19.71 -49.40 -14.96
N LEU A 211 20.44 -48.32 -15.25
CA LEU A 211 19.97 -46.96 -14.96
C LEU A 211 18.73 -46.59 -15.80
N ILE A 212 18.67 -47.04 -17.05
CA ILE A 212 17.49 -46.87 -17.91
C ILE A 212 16.30 -47.67 -17.36
N ASP A 213 16.52 -48.92 -16.94
CA ASP A 213 15.49 -49.77 -16.37
C ASP A 213 14.93 -49.19 -15.05
N ASP A 214 15.76 -48.45 -14.30
CA ASP A 214 15.37 -47.70 -13.10
C ASP A 214 14.62 -46.40 -13.37
N GLY A 215 14.39 -46.05 -14.64
CA GLY A 215 13.57 -44.90 -15.04
C GLY A 215 14.36 -43.63 -15.34
N LEU A 216 15.69 -43.68 -15.36
CA LEU A 216 16.48 -42.55 -15.89
C LEU A 216 16.42 -42.54 -17.42
N SER A 217 16.37 -41.34 -18.01
CA SER A 217 16.42 -41.17 -19.47
C SER A 217 17.64 -40.36 -19.88
N ASN A 218 18.19 -40.65 -21.06
CA ASN A 218 19.37 -39.96 -21.61
C ASN A 218 20.62 -40.00 -20.71
N VAL A 219 20.82 -41.09 -19.95
CA VAL A 219 22.02 -41.27 -19.11
C VAL A 219 23.16 -41.84 -19.94
N GLN A 220 24.34 -41.27 -19.75
CA GLN A 220 25.59 -41.82 -20.30
C GLN A 220 26.50 -42.21 -19.14
N VAL A 221 27.02 -43.44 -19.16
CA VAL A 221 28.02 -43.91 -18.19
C VAL A 221 29.42 -43.54 -18.67
N ILE A 222 30.14 -42.76 -17.88
CA ILE A 222 31.51 -42.34 -18.14
C ILE A 222 32.46 -43.23 -17.35
N PRO A 223 33.21 -44.14 -17.99
CA PRO A 223 34.23 -44.93 -17.29
C PRO A 223 35.41 -44.04 -16.89
N THR A 224 35.83 -44.11 -15.63
CA THR A 224 36.94 -43.31 -15.08
C THR A 224 37.88 -44.15 -14.22
N SER A 225 39.10 -43.66 -14.06
CA SER A 225 40.08 -44.20 -13.13
C SER A 225 40.88 -43.06 -12.52
N THR A 226 40.68 -42.81 -11.23
CA THR A 226 41.43 -41.78 -10.48
C THR A 226 42.91 -42.12 -10.33
N ARG A 227 43.27 -43.40 -10.39
CA ARG A 227 44.67 -43.86 -10.34
C ARG A 227 45.44 -43.53 -11.61
N SER A 228 44.83 -43.75 -12.77
CA SER A 228 45.48 -43.56 -14.08
C SER A 228 45.17 -42.20 -14.72
N GLY A 229 44.16 -41.48 -14.21
CA GLY A 229 43.62 -40.28 -14.84
C GLY A 229 42.71 -40.57 -16.05
N ALA A 230 42.53 -41.83 -16.44
CA ALA A 230 41.70 -42.18 -17.59
C ALA A 230 40.24 -41.73 -17.38
N GLY A 231 39.66 -41.08 -18.38
CA GLY A 231 38.25 -40.67 -18.39
C GLY A 231 37.91 -39.41 -17.58
N ILE A 232 38.83 -38.89 -16.75
CA ILE A 232 38.59 -37.67 -15.95
C ILE A 232 38.27 -36.47 -16.85
N ASP A 233 39.02 -36.27 -17.93
CA ASP A 233 38.75 -35.19 -18.90
C ASP A 233 37.37 -35.29 -19.55
N ASN A 234 36.87 -36.51 -19.76
CA ASN A 234 35.53 -36.73 -20.33
C ASN A 234 34.45 -36.35 -19.32
N LEU A 235 34.66 -36.67 -18.03
CA LEU A 235 33.78 -36.26 -16.95
C LEU A 235 33.77 -34.73 -16.77
N VAL A 236 34.93 -34.07 -16.78
CA VAL A 236 35.05 -32.61 -16.73
C VAL A 236 34.29 -31.97 -17.90
N LYS A 237 34.46 -32.48 -19.13
CA LYS A 237 33.73 -32.01 -20.31
C LYS A 237 32.21 -32.21 -20.20
N ALA A 238 31.77 -33.34 -19.63
CA ALA A 238 30.35 -33.63 -19.43
C ALA A 238 29.74 -32.66 -18.42
N ILE A 239 30.38 -32.46 -17.26
CA ILE A 239 29.96 -31.49 -16.24
C ILE A 239 29.90 -30.08 -16.84
N ALA A 240 30.96 -29.67 -17.57
CA ALA A 240 31.02 -28.36 -18.20
C ALA A 240 29.91 -28.14 -19.24
N LYS A 241 29.58 -29.17 -20.03
CA LYS A 241 28.49 -29.11 -21.02
C LYS A 241 27.14 -28.86 -20.36
N VAL A 242 26.86 -29.55 -19.26
CA VAL A 242 25.61 -29.42 -18.51
C VAL A 242 25.53 -28.05 -17.83
N ALA A 243 26.61 -27.64 -17.14
CA ALA A 243 26.69 -26.33 -16.49
C ALA A 243 26.54 -25.17 -17.48
N LYS A 244 27.19 -25.26 -18.66
CA LYS A 244 27.03 -24.28 -19.73
C LYS A 244 25.59 -24.15 -20.21
N ALA A 245 24.88 -25.28 -20.39
CA ALA A 245 23.49 -25.26 -20.80
C ALA A 245 22.59 -24.61 -19.74
N HIS A 246 22.84 -24.91 -18.46
CA HIS A 246 22.12 -24.30 -17.34
C HIS A 246 22.34 -22.78 -17.28
N ASN A 247 23.60 -22.34 -17.29
CA ASN A 247 23.99 -20.94 -17.21
C ASN A 247 23.49 -20.11 -18.42
N ALA A 248 23.51 -20.67 -19.62
CA ALA A 248 22.94 -20.02 -20.81
C ALA A 248 21.42 -19.78 -20.68
N GLN A 249 20.71 -20.69 -20.01
CA GLN A 249 19.29 -20.55 -19.78
C GLN A 249 18.97 -19.48 -18.71
N SER A 250 19.76 -19.40 -17.63
CA SER A 250 19.65 -18.33 -16.63
C SER A 250 19.93 -16.95 -17.23
N ALA A 251 21.01 -16.83 -18.01
CA ALA A 251 21.37 -15.58 -18.70
C ALA A 251 20.26 -15.11 -19.67
N ARG A 252 19.56 -16.05 -20.32
CA ARG A 252 18.42 -15.73 -21.18
C ARG A 252 17.25 -15.14 -20.39
N ILE A 253 16.92 -15.71 -19.22
CA ILE A 253 15.85 -15.19 -18.36
C ILE A 253 16.21 -13.79 -17.88
N GLU A 254 17.45 -13.55 -17.49
CA GLU A 254 17.91 -12.22 -17.09
C GLU A 254 17.78 -11.21 -18.24
N ALA A 255 18.17 -11.59 -19.45
CA ALA A 255 17.99 -10.75 -20.64
C ALA A 255 16.49 -10.47 -20.93
N ASP A 256 15.62 -11.47 -20.74
CA ASP A 256 14.17 -11.31 -20.90
C ASP A 256 13.59 -10.36 -19.83
N ILE A 257 14.04 -10.44 -18.56
CA ILE A 257 13.68 -9.48 -17.50
C ILE A 257 14.12 -8.08 -17.89
N GLN A 258 15.37 -7.90 -18.33
CA GLN A 258 15.87 -6.59 -18.76
C GLN A 258 15.11 -6.04 -19.98
N ALA A 259 14.75 -6.89 -20.94
CA ALA A 259 14.02 -6.49 -22.13
C ALA A 259 12.57 -6.05 -21.82
N VAL A 260 11.94 -6.63 -20.80
CA VAL A 260 10.58 -6.26 -20.37
C VAL A 260 10.59 -5.07 -19.42
N THR A 261 11.56 -4.99 -18.52
CA THR A 261 11.69 -3.90 -17.55
C THR A 261 12.36 -2.65 -18.12
N GLY A 262 13.04 -2.76 -19.27
CA GLY A 262 13.79 -1.65 -19.87
C GLY A 262 12.96 -0.39 -20.15
N ASP A 263 11.70 -0.55 -20.57
CA ASP A 263 10.76 0.56 -20.78
C ASP A 263 10.36 1.25 -19.47
N PHE A 264 10.50 0.53 -18.34
CA PHE A 264 10.11 0.95 -17.00
C PHE A 264 11.32 1.26 -16.08
N ALA A 265 12.55 1.00 -16.51
CA ALA A 265 13.75 1.10 -15.68
C ALA A 265 14.08 2.54 -15.22
N ARG A 266 13.46 3.55 -15.86
CA ARG A 266 13.63 4.97 -15.50
C ARG A 266 12.47 5.52 -14.66
N LEU A 267 11.52 4.68 -14.25
CA LEU A 267 10.42 5.11 -13.41
C LEU A 267 10.94 5.51 -12.02
N GLY A 268 10.63 6.74 -11.62
CA GLY A 268 10.85 7.23 -10.28
C GLY A 268 9.59 7.11 -9.43
N VAL A 269 9.75 7.09 -8.11
CA VAL A 269 8.65 7.25 -7.16
C VAL A 269 8.16 8.68 -7.23
N VAL A 270 6.84 8.87 -7.30
CA VAL A 270 6.22 10.21 -7.22
C VAL A 270 5.87 10.55 -5.78
N GLY A 271 6.09 11.81 -5.39
CA GLY A 271 5.73 12.31 -4.07
C GLY A 271 4.22 12.44 -3.87
N ALA A 272 3.79 12.89 -2.69
CA ALA A 272 2.39 13.22 -2.45
C ALA A 272 1.95 14.43 -3.30
N VAL A 273 0.65 14.52 -3.62
CA VAL A 273 0.07 15.69 -4.29
C VAL A 273 0.22 16.92 -3.38
N ASP A 274 0.49 18.09 -3.98
CA ASP A 274 0.61 19.33 -3.22
C ASP A 274 -0.66 19.63 -2.41
N LYS A 275 -0.48 19.92 -1.12
CA LYS A 275 -1.57 20.31 -0.21
C LYS A 275 -2.31 21.55 -0.71
N GLN A 276 -1.63 22.42 -1.46
CA GLN A 276 -2.25 23.60 -2.06
C GLN A 276 -3.27 23.24 -3.14
N ALA A 277 -3.06 22.17 -3.90
CA ALA A 277 -4.01 21.68 -4.88
C ALA A 277 -5.31 21.23 -4.21
N LYS A 278 -5.21 20.47 -3.11
CA LYS A 278 -6.38 20.09 -2.30
C LYS A 278 -7.10 21.33 -1.77
N HIS A 279 -6.37 22.29 -1.20
CA HIS A 279 -6.98 23.50 -0.64
C HIS A 279 -7.75 24.31 -1.70
N THR A 280 -7.20 24.40 -2.92
CA THR A 280 -7.82 25.10 -4.05
C THR A 280 -9.09 24.38 -4.53
N MET A 281 -9.05 23.04 -4.59
CA MET A 281 -10.22 22.21 -4.89
C MET A 281 -11.32 22.40 -3.83
N ASP A 282 -10.99 22.31 -2.53
CA ASP A 282 -11.94 22.45 -1.43
C ASP A 282 -12.64 23.82 -1.48
N GLN A 283 -11.89 24.89 -1.76
CA GLN A 283 -12.44 26.24 -1.93
C GLN A 283 -13.40 26.32 -3.13
N THR A 284 -13.01 25.76 -4.27
CA THR A 284 -13.80 25.76 -5.51
C THR A 284 -15.10 24.98 -5.34
N LEU A 285 -15.03 23.80 -4.72
CA LEU A 285 -16.19 22.96 -4.44
C LEU A 285 -17.10 23.58 -3.37
N SER A 286 -16.55 24.26 -2.37
CA SER A 286 -17.35 25.02 -1.39
C SER A 286 -18.13 26.16 -2.06
N GLN A 287 -17.53 26.83 -3.05
CA GLN A 287 -18.22 27.85 -3.84
C GLN A 287 -19.33 27.23 -4.69
N ALA A 288 -19.07 26.11 -5.36
CA ALA A 288 -20.05 25.38 -6.16
C ALA A 288 -21.26 24.91 -5.33
N ALA A 289 -21.00 24.39 -4.13
CA ALA A 289 -22.01 23.99 -3.15
C ALA A 289 -22.84 25.18 -2.60
N GLY A 290 -22.48 26.42 -2.94
CA GLY A 290 -23.22 27.60 -2.54
C GLY A 290 -22.96 28.04 -1.10
N ALA A 291 -21.77 27.76 -0.54
CA ALA A 291 -21.41 28.13 0.83
C ALA A 291 -21.69 29.60 1.15
N GLU A 292 -21.43 30.51 0.20
CA GLU A 292 -21.70 31.94 0.37
C GLU A 292 -23.21 32.25 0.47
N ARG A 293 -24.02 31.65 -0.42
CA ARG A 293 -25.48 31.79 -0.39
C ARG A 293 -26.07 31.24 0.91
N ILE A 294 -25.60 30.07 1.35
CA ILE A 294 -26.03 29.44 2.62
C ILE A 294 -25.64 30.34 3.79
N ALA A 295 -24.40 30.85 3.82
CA ALA A 295 -23.92 31.73 4.88
C ALA A 295 -24.72 33.04 4.97
N ASP A 296 -25.08 33.64 3.82
CA ASP A 296 -25.94 34.82 3.78
C ASP A 296 -27.36 34.52 4.29
N SER A 297 -27.94 33.38 3.91
CA SER A 297 -29.25 32.93 4.39
C SER A 297 -29.24 32.61 5.89
N THR A 298 -28.20 31.97 6.41
CA THR A 298 -28.04 31.71 7.85
C THR A 298 -27.89 33.01 8.63
N ALA A 299 -27.10 33.97 8.15
CA ALA A 299 -26.95 35.27 8.78
C ALA A 299 -28.26 36.09 8.74
N ALA A 300 -29.05 35.98 7.66
CA ALA A 300 -30.37 36.58 7.57
C ALA A 300 -31.37 35.94 8.55
N ALA A 301 -31.37 34.60 8.68
CA ALA A 301 -32.20 33.89 9.65
C ALA A 301 -31.82 34.25 11.09
N TYR A 302 -30.52 34.31 11.40
CA TYR A 302 -30.02 34.74 12.70
C TYR A 302 -30.49 36.15 13.05
N ARG A 303 -30.34 37.13 12.13
CA ARG A 303 -30.79 38.52 12.35
C ARG A 303 -32.29 38.60 12.59
N LYS A 304 -33.08 37.83 11.82
CA LYS A 304 -34.54 37.77 11.99
C LYS A 304 -34.91 37.24 13.38
N ARG A 305 -34.31 36.12 13.81
CA ARG A 305 -34.58 35.50 15.12
C ARG A 305 -34.09 36.36 16.29
N LEU A 306 -32.97 37.06 16.11
CA LEU A 306 -32.49 38.05 17.06
C LEU A 306 -33.54 39.16 17.24
N HIS A 307 -34.04 39.73 16.14
CA HIS A 307 -35.12 40.73 16.17
C HIS A 307 -36.44 40.20 16.78
N GLU A 308 -36.79 38.93 16.56
CA GLU A 308 -37.96 38.33 17.21
C GLU A 308 -37.80 38.23 18.74
N ARG A 309 -36.57 38.02 19.24
CA ARG A 309 -36.29 37.94 20.69
C ARG A 309 -36.07 39.30 21.37
N THR A 310 -35.59 40.31 20.65
CA THR A 310 -35.14 41.59 21.24
C THR A 310 -35.82 42.84 20.66
N GLY A 311 -36.71 42.67 19.67
CA GLY A 311 -37.41 43.77 19.02
C GLY A 311 -38.36 44.52 19.97
N TRP A 312 -38.66 45.79 19.66
CA TRP A 312 -39.60 46.58 20.44
C TRP A 312 -40.99 45.91 20.48
N LEU A 313 -41.52 45.70 21.69
CA LEU A 313 -42.64 44.80 21.99
C LEU A 313 -43.92 45.05 21.16
N ALA A 314 -44.16 46.27 20.68
CA ALA A 314 -45.32 46.57 19.84
C ALA A 314 -45.11 46.28 18.33
N THR A 315 -43.88 46.03 17.89
CA THR A 315 -43.53 45.81 16.46
C THR A 315 -42.94 44.44 16.15
N SER A 316 -42.48 43.69 17.16
CA SER A 316 -41.86 42.36 16.97
C SER A 316 -42.84 41.28 16.48
N TRP A 317 -44.14 41.42 16.72
CA TRP A 317 -45.17 40.50 16.21
C TRP A 317 -45.33 40.52 14.68
N ILE A 318 -44.98 41.63 14.01
CA ILE A 318 -45.11 41.79 12.55
C ILE A 318 -44.02 41.01 11.82
N THR A 319 -42.83 40.89 12.40
CA THR A 319 -41.73 40.13 11.79
C THR A 319 -41.94 38.61 11.85
N ARG A 320 -42.80 38.14 12.77
CA ARG A 320 -43.19 36.72 12.90
C ARG A 320 -43.98 36.20 11.69
N PHE A 321 -44.63 37.09 10.94
CA PHE A 321 -45.35 36.77 9.70
C PHE A 321 -44.46 36.72 8.45
N ARG A 322 -43.20 37.19 8.53
CA ARG A 322 -42.27 37.03 7.40
C ARG A 322 -41.81 35.58 7.29
N PRO A 323 -41.68 35.00 6.08
CA PRO A 323 -41.16 33.65 5.89
C PRO A 323 -39.74 33.48 6.44
N ASP A 324 -39.40 32.31 6.96
CA ASP A 324 -38.03 32.00 7.42
C ASP A 324 -37.13 31.72 6.20
N PRO A 325 -36.04 32.49 5.99
CA PRO A 325 -35.16 32.31 4.85
C PRO A 325 -34.48 30.93 4.80
N LEU A 326 -34.26 30.25 5.94
CA LEU A 326 -33.73 28.88 5.94
C LEU A 326 -34.79 27.85 5.51
N LYS A 327 -36.03 28.01 5.98
CA LYS A 327 -37.15 27.13 5.55
C LYS A 327 -37.45 27.25 4.05
N ARG A 328 -37.17 28.40 3.42
CA ARG A 328 -37.30 28.59 1.97
C ARG A 328 -36.30 27.79 1.14
N LEU A 329 -35.15 27.44 1.72
CA LEU A 329 -34.11 26.63 1.08
C LEU A 329 -34.19 25.14 1.47
N GLY A 330 -35.18 24.74 2.27
CA GLY A 330 -35.28 23.37 2.78
C GLY A 330 -34.19 22.98 3.78
N LEU A 331 -33.31 23.91 4.17
CA LEU A 331 -32.24 23.71 5.14
C LEU A 331 -32.81 23.85 6.56
N ARG A 332 -32.48 22.89 7.42
CA ARG A 332 -32.85 22.89 8.84
C ARG A 332 -31.61 23.02 9.72
N GLU A 333 -31.81 23.41 10.97
CA GLU A 333 -30.73 23.71 11.92
C GLU A 333 -30.05 22.45 12.50
N GLU A 334 -30.79 21.34 12.55
CA GLU A 334 -30.29 20.04 12.99
C GLU A 334 -29.76 19.26 11.78
N ALA A 335 -28.55 18.72 11.91
CA ALA A 335 -27.94 17.85 10.90
C ALA A 335 -28.76 16.56 10.74
N ASP A 336 -28.99 16.11 9.51
CA ASP A 336 -29.60 14.80 9.27
C ASP A 336 -28.53 13.71 9.39
N GLU A 337 -28.36 13.18 10.60
CA GLU A 337 -27.37 12.13 10.91
C GLU A 337 -27.70 10.78 10.25
N ILE A 338 -28.97 10.53 9.88
CA ILE A 338 -29.46 9.20 9.45
C ILE A 338 -29.67 9.13 7.93
N GLY A 339 -29.65 10.26 7.22
CA GLY A 339 -29.73 10.31 5.75
C GLY A 339 -31.08 9.87 5.15
N VAL A 340 -32.12 9.76 5.98
CA VAL A 340 -33.46 9.27 5.58
C VAL A 340 -34.37 10.42 5.13
N ARG A 341 -33.99 11.69 5.34
CA ARG A 341 -34.89 12.83 5.07
C ARG A 341 -34.49 13.55 3.79
N ARG A 342 -35.26 13.34 2.71
CA ARG A 342 -35.11 14.06 1.43
C ARG A 342 -35.20 15.58 1.65
N THR A 343 -34.05 16.24 1.63
CA THR A 343 -33.93 17.68 1.45
C THR A 343 -34.51 18.06 0.10
N SER A 344 -35.51 18.94 0.09
CA SER A 344 -36.08 19.55 -1.12
C SER A 344 -35.19 20.71 -1.59
N MET A 345 -33.88 20.49 -1.62
CA MET A 345 -32.93 21.43 -2.21
C MET A 345 -33.15 21.42 -3.74
N PRO A 346 -33.18 22.59 -4.40
CA PRO A 346 -33.08 22.63 -5.85
C PRO A 346 -31.78 21.92 -6.26
N GLU A 347 -31.82 21.05 -7.27
CA GLU A 347 -30.60 20.48 -7.83
C GLU A 347 -29.59 21.59 -8.13
N LEU A 348 -28.30 21.32 -7.88
CA LEU A 348 -27.22 22.24 -8.23
C LEU A 348 -27.43 22.78 -9.65
N ASP A 349 -27.50 24.10 -9.77
CA ASP A 349 -27.64 24.79 -11.06
C ASP A 349 -26.50 24.40 -12.00
N ALA A 350 -26.73 24.46 -13.32
CA ALA A 350 -25.77 24.02 -14.33
C ALA A 350 -24.40 24.72 -14.18
N ALA A 351 -24.40 25.99 -13.76
CA ALA A 351 -23.18 26.74 -13.47
C ALA A 351 -22.41 26.16 -12.26
N SER A 352 -23.10 25.78 -11.17
CA SER A 352 -22.47 25.15 -10.01
C SER A 352 -21.88 23.77 -10.35
N LYS A 353 -22.59 22.97 -11.16
CA LYS A 353 -22.08 21.68 -11.64
C LYS A 353 -20.80 21.86 -12.47
N ALA A 354 -20.74 22.85 -13.35
CA ALA A 354 -19.55 23.16 -14.14
C ALA A 354 -18.34 23.58 -13.28
N VAL A 355 -18.56 24.43 -12.26
CA VAL A 355 -17.51 24.84 -11.32
C VAL A 355 -17.02 23.64 -10.50
N ALA A 356 -17.91 22.75 -10.06
CA ALA A 356 -17.52 21.55 -9.33
C ALA A 356 -16.65 20.62 -10.17
N ASN A 357 -17.07 20.31 -11.41
CA ASN A 357 -16.31 19.46 -12.32
C ASN A 357 -14.92 20.05 -12.63
N ARG A 358 -14.84 21.38 -12.77
CA ARG A 358 -13.56 22.08 -12.95
C ARG A 358 -12.63 21.86 -11.75
N GLY A 359 -13.13 22.01 -10.52
CA GLY A 359 -12.34 21.81 -9.30
C GLY A 359 -11.78 20.38 -9.19
N VAL A 360 -12.59 19.37 -9.50
CA VAL A 360 -12.14 17.96 -9.55
C VAL A 360 -11.08 17.75 -10.62
N ARG A 361 -11.29 18.29 -11.83
CA ARG A 361 -10.35 18.14 -12.95
C ARG A 361 -9.01 18.82 -12.70
N GLU A 362 -9.00 20.00 -12.09
CA GLU A 362 -7.76 20.71 -11.71
C GLU A 362 -6.98 19.91 -10.67
N TYR A 363 -7.65 19.32 -9.67
CA TYR A 363 -7.00 18.43 -8.70
C TYR A 363 -6.48 17.15 -9.36
N ALA A 364 -7.26 16.51 -10.23
CA ALA A 364 -6.85 15.32 -10.96
C ALA A 364 -5.63 15.60 -11.86
N THR A 365 -5.53 16.80 -12.44
CA THR A 365 -4.35 17.21 -13.21
C THR A 365 -3.10 17.29 -12.32
N ALA A 366 -3.23 17.87 -11.12
CA ALA A 366 -2.14 17.87 -10.14
C ALA A 366 -1.80 16.46 -9.63
N ALA A 367 -2.80 15.59 -9.50
CA ALA A 367 -2.62 14.18 -9.13
C ALA A 367 -2.05 13.33 -10.27
N ALA A 368 -2.13 13.76 -11.53
CA ALA A 368 -1.51 13.09 -12.66
C ALA A 368 -0.05 13.54 -12.89
N ASP A 369 0.37 14.63 -12.25
CA ASP A 369 1.71 15.19 -12.46
C ASP A 369 2.81 14.20 -12.00
N GLY A 370 3.82 14.06 -12.85
CA GLY A 370 4.93 13.12 -12.69
C GLY A 370 4.63 11.65 -13.03
N LEU A 371 3.39 11.27 -13.36
CA LEU A 371 3.04 9.89 -13.70
C LEU A 371 3.22 9.59 -15.20
N PRO A 372 3.51 8.32 -15.56
CA PRO A 372 3.45 7.87 -16.95
C PRO A 372 2.03 7.94 -17.53
N HIS A 373 1.95 7.92 -18.86
CA HIS A 373 0.69 8.09 -19.58
C HIS A 373 -0.42 7.11 -19.11
N ALA A 374 -0.09 5.83 -18.92
CA ALA A 374 -1.05 4.80 -18.49
C ALA A 374 -1.75 5.15 -17.16
N TRP A 375 -0.98 5.55 -16.13
CA TRP A 375 -1.53 5.96 -14.83
C TRP A 375 -2.19 7.33 -14.89
N SER A 376 -1.65 8.27 -15.68
CA SER A 376 -2.30 9.58 -15.88
C SER A 376 -3.68 9.46 -16.53
N SER A 377 -3.85 8.49 -17.45
CA SER A 377 -5.14 8.19 -18.08
C SER A 377 -6.11 7.60 -17.07
N ALA A 378 -5.66 6.64 -16.25
CA ALA A 378 -6.50 6.06 -15.20
C ALA A 378 -6.98 7.12 -14.18
N ILE A 379 -6.13 8.09 -13.83
CA ILE A 379 -6.54 9.24 -13.00
C ILE A 379 -7.59 10.10 -13.71
N ALA A 380 -7.44 10.34 -15.01
CA ALA A 380 -8.41 11.11 -15.79
C ALA A 380 -9.77 10.39 -15.85
N ASP A 381 -9.78 9.09 -16.13
CA ASP A 381 -10.99 8.26 -16.19
C ASP A 381 -11.70 8.22 -14.82
N GLN A 382 -10.93 8.00 -13.75
CA GLN A 382 -11.44 8.01 -12.37
C GLN A 382 -11.99 9.40 -12.00
N ALA A 383 -11.34 10.48 -12.42
CA ALA A 383 -11.79 11.85 -12.18
C ALA A 383 -13.09 12.18 -12.94
N GLU A 384 -13.28 11.62 -14.14
CA GLU A 384 -14.53 11.75 -14.89
C GLU A 384 -15.68 11.06 -14.14
N GLU A 385 -15.48 9.82 -13.69
CA GLU A 385 -16.47 9.10 -12.88
C GLU A 385 -16.80 9.88 -11.59
N ILE A 386 -15.77 10.35 -10.88
CA ILE A 386 -15.94 11.18 -9.67
C ILE A 386 -16.73 12.46 -9.98
N SER A 387 -16.46 13.12 -11.10
CA SER A 387 -17.15 14.35 -11.49
C SER A 387 -18.66 14.13 -11.70
N THR A 388 -19.07 12.96 -12.22
CA THR A 388 -20.50 12.65 -12.41
C THR A 388 -21.26 12.54 -11.08
N ARG A 389 -20.64 11.99 -10.04
CA ARG A 389 -21.23 11.78 -8.70
C ARG A 389 -21.00 12.96 -7.74
N MET A 390 -20.06 13.86 -8.05
CA MET A 390 -19.67 14.99 -7.20
C MET A 390 -20.84 15.88 -6.76
N PRO A 391 -21.79 16.27 -7.63
CA PRO A 391 -22.92 17.11 -7.22
C PRO A 391 -23.72 16.51 -6.05
N ALA A 392 -23.98 15.21 -6.08
CA ALA A 392 -24.72 14.53 -5.02
C ALA A 392 -23.93 14.46 -3.71
N GLU A 393 -22.59 14.30 -3.78
CA GLU A 393 -21.74 14.33 -2.58
C GLU A 393 -21.70 15.72 -1.94
N LEU A 394 -21.65 16.79 -2.74
CA LEU A 394 -21.71 18.17 -2.23
C LEU A 394 -23.05 18.44 -1.54
N ASP A 395 -24.17 18.00 -2.13
CA ASP A 395 -25.50 18.15 -1.53
C ASP A 395 -25.59 17.43 -0.17
N ARG A 396 -25.03 16.22 -0.06
CA ARG A 396 -24.95 15.48 1.22
C ARG A 396 -24.05 16.18 2.23
N ALA A 397 -22.90 16.71 1.82
CA ALA A 397 -21.99 17.45 2.69
C ALA A 397 -22.66 18.72 3.25
N VAL A 398 -23.40 19.45 2.42
CA VAL A 398 -24.20 20.60 2.85
C VAL A 398 -25.30 20.18 3.82
N ALA A 399 -26.01 19.08 3.56
CA ALA A 399 -27.09 18.59 4.43
C ALA A 399 -26.60 18.16 5.83
N ARG A 400 -25.35 17.70 5.95
CA ARG A 400 -24.71 17.36 7.25
C ARG A 400 -24.23 18.58 8.03
N THR A 401 -24.14 19.75 7.40
CA THR A 401 -23.58 20.95 8.03
C THR A 401 -24.54 21.49 9.09
N GLN A 402 -24.10 21.56 10.35
CA GLN A 402 -24.84 22.23 11.42
C GLN A 402 -24.75 23.76 11.26
N LEU A 403 -25.90 24.43 11.16
CA LEU A 403 -25.98 25.86 10.89
C LEU A 403 -26.14 26.66 12.20
N PRO A 404 -25.25 27.62 12.53
CA PRO A 404 -25.34 28.42 13.75
C PRO A 404 -26.36 29.57 13.60
N ALA A 405 -27.63 29.22 13.40
CA ALA A 405 -28.72 30.18 13.18
C ALA A 405 -29.43 30.64 14.48
N GLU A 406 -29.17 30.00 15.62
CA GLU A 406 -29.81 30.38 16.89
C GLU A 406 -29.02 31.45 17.67
N PRO A 407 -29.69 32.53 18.13
CA PRO A 407 -29.08 33.48 19.05
C PRO A 407 -28.87 32.86 20.45
N SER A 408 -27.75 33.22 21.09
CA SER A 408 -27.37 32.67 22.39
C SER A 408 -28.40 32.97 23.48
N LYS A 409 -28.46 32.09 24.50
CA LYS A 409 -29.38 32.24 25.64
C LYS A 409 -29.17 33.53 26.44
N GLY A 410 -28.00 34.16 26.35
CA GLY A 410 -27.69 35.43 27.01
C GLY A 410 -28.58 36.59 26.54
N TRP A 411 -29.08 36.54 25.30
CA TRP A 411 -30.03 37.54 24.79
C TRP A 411 -31.38 37.51 25.52
N THR A 412 -31.75 36.37 26.11
CA THR A 412 -32.97 36.27 26.93
C THR A 412 -32.90 37.15 28.17
N LEU A 413 -31.70 37.33 28.76
CA LEU A 413 -31.51 38.22 29.91
C LEU A 413 -31.79 39.69 29.53
N LEU A 414 -31.33 40.11 28.35
CA LEU A 414 -31.63 41.44 27.80
C LEU A 414 -33.14 41.63 27.58
N THR A 415 -33.84 40.60 27.10
CA THR A 415 -35.29 40.62 26.95
C THR A 415 -36.01 40.79 28.30
N VAL A 416 -35.52 40.14 29.37
CA VAL A 416 -36.07 40.31 30.73
C VAL A 416 -35.87 41.74 31.24
N VAL A 417 -34.68 42.32 31.05
CA VAL A 417 -34.41 43.72 31.42
C VAL A 417 -35.32 44.69 30.65
N GLN A 418 -35.55 44.43 29.36
CA GLN A 418 -36.46 45.24 28.54
C GLN A 418 -37.92 45.15 29.02
N TRP A 419 -38.36 43.97 29.48
CA TRP A 419 -39.67 43.80 30.11
C TRP A 419 -39.80 44.57 31.42
N LEU A 420 -38.78 44.52 32.28
CA LEU A 420 -38.75 45.30 33.52
C LEU A 420 -38.82 46.81 33.23
N ALA A 421 -38.08 47.29 32.22
CA ALA A 421 -38.12 48.68 31.79
C ALA A 421 -39.52 49.10 31.27
N LEU A 422 -40.20 48.24 30.51
CA LEU A 422 -41.56 48.49 30.03
C LEU A 422 -42.58 48.52 31.19
N VAL A 423 -42.50 47.55 32.11
CA VAL A 423 -43.38 47.48 33.28
C VAL A 423 -43.19 48.70 34.17
N ALA A 424 -41.93 49.14 34.38
CA ALA A 424 -41.64 50.38 35.10
C ALA A 424 -42.31 51.60 34.44
N ALA A 425 -42.21 51.74 33.12
CA ALA A 425 -42.88 52.82 32.39
C ALA A 425 -44.41 52.76 32.50
N LEU A 426 -45.00 51.56 32.37
CA LEU A 426 -46.45 51.35 32.52
C LEU A 426 -46.94 51.70 33.92
N ILE A 427 -46.20 51.30 34.96
CA ILE A 427 -46.50 51.66 36.35
C ILE A 427 -46.49 53.18 36.51
N GLY A 428 -45.49 53.86 35.96
CA GLY A 428 -45.42 55.33 35.99
C GLY A 428 -46.63 56.00 35.30
N VAL A 429 -47.06 55.49 34.15
CA VAL A 429 -48.26 56.01 33.45
C VAL A 429 -49.54 55.72 34.23
N LEU A 430 -49.71 54.50 34.74
CA LEU A 430 -50.87 54.11 35.52
C LEU A 430 -50.96 54.92 36.82
N TRP A 431 -49.81 55.22 37.44
CA TRP A 431 -49.73 56.09 38.62
C TRP A 431 -50.30 57.48 38.31
N TYR A 432 -49.88 58.10 37.20
CA TYR A 432 -50.44 59.39 36.77
C TYR A 432 -51.94 59.32 36.48
N LEU A 433 -52.42 58.24 35.84
CA LEU A 433 -53.84 58.05 35.57
C LEU A 433 -54.67 57.90 36.86
N LEU A 434 -54.18 57.15 37.84
CA LEU A 434 -54.87 56.98 39.13
C LEU A 434 -54.93 58.28 39.91
N VAL A 435 -53.84 59.05 39.93
CA VAL A 435 -53.82 60.39 40.55
C VAL A 435 -54.80 61.34 39.84
N ALA A 436 -54.91 61.26 38.51
CA ALA A 436 -55.79 62.15 37.73
C ALA A 436 -57.29 61.81 37.83
N PHE A 437 -57.66 60.52 37.83
CA PHE A 437 -59.06 60.10 37.73
C PHE A 437 -59.69 59.67 39.06
N VAL A 438 -58.89 59.19 40.03
CA VAL A 438 -59.43 58.66 41.29
C VAL A 438 -58.56 59.06 42.50
N PRO A 439 -58.39 60.38 42.78
CA PRO A 439 -57.53 60.85 43.86
C PRO A 439 -57.98 60.31 45.24
N GLY A 440 -59.30 60.14 45.45
CA GLY A 440 -59.87 59.67 46.72
C GLY A 440 -59.53 58.22 47.12
N VAL A 441 -59.06 57.39 46.17
CA VAL A 441 -58.62 56.01 46.47
C VAL A 441 -57.17 55.96 46.93
N LEU A 442 -56.35 56.93 46.52
CA LEU A 442 -54.91 56.99 46.86
C LEU A 442 -54.63 57.79 48.13
N THR A 443 -55.50 58.75 48.47
CA THR A 443 -55.37 59.59 49.68
C THR A 443 -55.27 58.83 51.01
N PRO A 444 -55.95 57.69 51.24
CA PRO A 444 -55.80 56.93 52.49
C PRO A 444 -54.49 56.14 52.57
N LEU A 445 -53.82 55.92 51.44
CA LEU A 445 -52.73 54.97 51.27
C LEU A 445 -51.36 55.65 51.12
N LEU A 446 -51.31 56.84 50.52
CA LEU A 446 -50.08 57.59 50.22
C LEU A 446 -50.01 58.96 50.94
N GLY A 447 -51.05 59.34 51.70
CA GLY A 447 -51.13 60.63 52.39
C GLY A 447 -51.52 61.80 51.44
N THR A 448 -51.31 63.05 51.87
CA THR A 448 -51.60 64.25 51.06
C THR A 448 -50.63 64.45 49.90
N ASP A 449 -49.53 63.69 49.86
CA ASP A 449 -48.49 63.80 48.85
C ASP A 449 -48.62 62.67 47.82
N LEU A 450 -49.60 62.82 46.93
CA LEU A 450 -50.02 61.81 45.94
C LEU A 450 -48.92 61.49 44.89
N VAL A 451 -47.88 62.32 44.82
CA VAL A 451 -46.77 62.19 43.87
C VAL A 451 -45.44 62.43 44.59
N PRO A 452 -44.87 61.42 45.27
CA PRO A 452 -43.61 61.55 45.97
C PRO A 452 -42.48 61.93 44.99
N GLN A 453 -41.66 62.90 45.42
CA GLN A 453 -40.56 63.45 44.64
C GLN A 453 -39.21 62.95 45.19
N VAL A 454 -38.27 62.70 44.30
CA VAL A 454 -36.86 62.44 44.64
C VAL A 454 -36.03 63.50 43.94
N GLU A 455 -35.27 64.29 44.70
CA GLU A 455 -34.42 65.39 44.18
C GLU A 455 -35.18 66.37 43.26
N GLY A 456 -36.45 66.66 43.56
CA GLY A 456 -37.29 67.60 42.79
C GLY A 456 -37.96 67.01 41.55
N TRP A 457 -37.79 65.71 41.28
CA TRP A 457 -38.47 65.02 40.18
C TRP A 457 -39.54 64.05 40.68
N PRO A 458 -40.75 64.06 40.10
CA PRO A 458 -41.76 63.04 40.40
C PRO A 458 -41.26 61.63 40.07
N ILE A 459 -41.38 60.69 41.02
CA ILE A 459 -41.02 59.28 40.79
C ILE A 459 -41.71 58.70 39.53
N PRO A 460 -43.01 58.97 39.27
CA PRO A 460 -43.66 58.46 38.06
C PRO A 460 -43.02 58.95 36.75
N THR A 461 -42.52 60.20 36.68
CA THR A 461 -41.78 60.69 35.50
C THR A 461 -40.43 60.01 35.34
N LEU A 462 -39.71 59.75 36.43
CA LEU A 462 -38.43 59.04 36.38
C LEU A 462 -38.60 57.60 35.90
N LEU A 463 -39.67 56.91 36.32
CA LEU A 463 -40.01 55.56 35.85
C LEU A 463 -40.31 55.51 34.35
N ILE A 464 -41.10 56.47 33.85
CA ILE A 464 -41.42 56.60 32.42
C ILE A 464 -40.14 56.90 31.62
N LEU A 465 -39.36 57.86 32.08
CA LEU A 465 -38.14 58.30 31.40
C LEU A 465 -37.08 57.20 31.37
N ALA A 466 -36.82 56.55 32.51
CA ALA A 466 -35.87 55.44 32.61
C ALA A 466 -36.33 54.23 31.78
N GLY A 467 -37.63 53.91 31.77
CA GLY A 467 -38.18 52.83 30.95
C GLY A 467 -38.05 53.09 29.45
N LEU A 468 -38.35 54.32 28.99
CA LEU A 468 -38.20 54.73 27.59
C LEU A 468 -36.74 54.78 27.15
N LEU A 469 -35.87 55.46 27.90
CA LEU A 469 -34.43 55.55 27.59
C LEU A 469 -33.77 54.16 27.63
N GLY A 470 -34.08 53.34 28.64
CA GLY A 470 -33.59 51.97 28.74
C GLY A 470 -33.99 51.12 27.54
N GLY A 471 -35.26 51.23 27.11
CA GLY A 471 -35.75 50.54 25.92
C GLY A 471 -35.04 50.99 24.62
N ILE A 472 -34.80 52.30 24.46
CA ILE A 472 -34.10 52.85 23.29
C ILE A 472 -32.64 52.41 23.25
N VAL A 473 -31.93 52.50 24.38
CA VAL A 473 -30.51 52.11 24.48
C VAL A 473 -30.33 50.62 24.21
N ILE A 474 -31.16 49.75 24.81
CA ILE A 474 -31.13 48.30 24.56
C ILE A 474 -31.45 47.99 23.09
N GLY A 475 -32.41 48.70 22.49
CA GLY A 475 -32.73 48.58 21.06
C GLY A 475 -31.57 48.95 20.15
N LEU A 476 -30.88 50.06 20.45
CA LEU A 476 -29.70 50.53 19.69
C LEU A 476 -28.53 49.55 19.82
N ILE A 477 -28.23 49.08 21.03
CA ILE A 477 -27.21 48.06 21.29
C ILE A 477 -27.52 46.81 20.47
N THR A 478 -28.76 46.33 20.50
CA THR A 478 -29.10 45.11 19.76
C THR A 478 -29.01 45.28 18.24
N ALA A 479 -29.36 46.46 17.72
CA ALA A 479 -29.24 46.75 16.29
C ALA A 479 -27.77 46.79 15.82
N VAL A 480 -26.89 47.47 16.57
CA VAL A 480 -25.46 47.58 16.25
C VAL A 480 -24.75 46.24 16.38
N PHE A 481 -24.95 45.54 17.50
CA PHE A 481 -24.33 44.23 17.73
C PHE A 481 -24.90 43.15 16.79
N GLY A 482 -26.16 43.26 16.35
CA GLY A 482 -26.78 42.34 15.40
C GLY A 482 -26.08 42.29 14.03
N GLY A 483 -25.52 43.42 13.56
CA GLY A 483 -24.73 43.48 12.32
C GLY A 483 -23.38 42.76 12.44
N VAL A 484 -22.64 43.05 13.51
CA VAL A 484 -21.33 42.43 13.81
C VAL A 484 -21.49 40.93 14.00
N ILE A 485 -22.51 40.50 14.75
CA ILE A 485 -22.77 39.08 15.00
C ILE A 485 -23.20 38.39 13.71
N GLY A 486 -24.00 39.03 12.86
CA GLY A 486 -24.37 38.52 11.54
C GLY A 486 -23.14 38.20 10.67
N SER A 487 -22.11 39.06 10.69
CA SER A 487 -20.85 38.81 9.99
C SER A 487 -20.07 37.62 10.58
N GLY A 488 -20.08 37.48 11.91
CA GLY A 488 -19.48 36.34 12.61
C GLY A 488 -20.21 35.01 12.36
N VAL A 489 -21.54 35.04 12.21
CA VAL A 489 -22.36 33.88 11.81
C VAL A 489 -22.05 33.51 10.38
N LYS A 490 -21.99 34.48 9.46
CA LYS A 490 -21.61 34.26 8.05
C LYS A 490 -20.25 33.54 7.94
N ARG A 491 -19.23 34.03 8.65
CA ARG A 491 -17.90 33.40 8.68
C ARG A 491 -17.94 31.97 9.23
N ARG A 492 -18.65 31.75 10.34
CA ARG A 492 -18.78 30.42 10.96
C ARG A 492 -19.52 29.43 10.06
N THR A 493 -20.61 29.84 9.42
CA THR A 493 -21.32 28.99 8.46
C THR A 493 -20.43 28.62 7.28
N ARG A 494 -19.70 29.59 6.70
CA ARG A 494 -18.77 29.33 5.59
C ARG A 494 -17.69 28.31 6.00
N GLN A 495 -17.12 28.45 7.20
CA GLN A 495 -16.14 27.51 7.73
C GLN A 495 -16.74 26.12 8.00
N ALA A 496 -17.97 26.04 8.50
CA ALA A 496 -18.66 24.77 8.73
C ALA A 496 -18.93 24.03 7.41
N VAL A 497 -19.46 24.71 6.39
CA VAL A 497 -19.66 24.12 5.06
C VAL A 497 -18.32 23.69 4.45
N GLN A 498 -17.30 24.55 4.51
CA GLN A 498 -15.96 24.22 3.99
C GLN A 498 -15.36 22.99 4.66
N LYS A 499 -15.59 22.81 5.97
CA LYS A 499 -15.12 21.63 6.72
C LYS A 499 -15.81 20.35 6.23
N GLU A 500 -17.14 20.35 6.09
CA GLU A 500 -17.88 19.19 5.60
C GLU A 500 -17.54 18.87 4.14
N VAL A 501 -17.40 19.88 3.28
CA VAL A 501 -16.95 19.70 1.89
C VAL A 501 -15.52 19.16 1.84
N SER A 502 -14.60 19.68 2.66
CA SER A 502 -13.22 19.18 2.75
C SER A 502 -13.16 17.72 3.20
N ALA A 503 -14.07 17.27 4.07
CA ALA A 503 -14.15 15.88 4.50
C ALA A 503 -14.74 14.99 3.40
N ALA A 504 -15.82 15.43 2.74
CA ALA A 504 -16.43 14.69 1.63
C ALA A 504 -15.46 14.52 0.45
N THR A 505 -14.70 15.57 0.10
CA THR A 505 -13.72 15.53 -0.99
C THR A 505 -12.50 14.69 -0.66
N GLN A 506 -12.10 14.61 0.61
CA GLN A 506 -11.04 13.71 1.04
C GLN A 506 -11.38 12.26 0.66
N THR A 507 -12.57 11.80 1.01
CA THR A 507 -13.01 10.42 0.74
C THR A 507 -13.46 10.21 -0.72
N ALA A 508 -14.13 11.19 -1.33
CA ALA A 508 -14.70 11.03 -2.66
C ALA A 508 -13.71 11.27 -3.80
N VAL A 509 -12.65 12.06 -3.57
CA VAL A 509 -11.68 12.50 -4.59
C VAL A 509 -10.25 12.13 -4.22
N VAL A 510 -9.77 12.54 -3.05
CA VAL A 510 -8.35 12.41 -2.69
C VAL A 510 -7.96 10.95 -2.54
N GLU A 511 -8.68 10.19 -1.71
CA GLU A 511 -8.38 8.77 -1.45
C GLU A 511 -8.36 7.90 -2.72
N PRO A 512 -9.37 7.95 -3.63
CA PRO A 512 -9.33 7.14 -4.86
C PRO A 512 -8.20 7.51 -5.81
N LEU A 513 -7.86 8.80 -5.93
CA LEU A 513 -6.79 9.25 -6.82
C LEU A 513 -5.39 8.97 -6.23
N ASP A 514 -5.25 9.11 -4.91
CA ASP A 514 -4.02 8.74 -4.20
C ASP A 514 -3.79 7.23 -4.26
N ALA A 515 -4.84 6.40 -4.22
CA ALA A 515 -4.70 4.94 -4.40
C ALA A 515 -4.03 4.57 -5.74
N ILE A 516 -4.37 5.26 -6.83
CA ILE A 516 -3.74 5.05 -8.14
C ILE A 516 -2.26 5.46 -8.12
N ARG A 517 -1.92 6.56 -7.42
CA ARG A 517 -0.52 7.01 -7.25
C ARG A 517 0.28 6.02 -6.39
N ASP A 518 -0.34 5.47 -5.36
CA ASP A 518 0.26 4.47 -4.48
C ASP A 518 0.51 3.16 -5.22
N ASP A 519 -0.43 2.73 -6.07
CA ASP A 519 -0.23 1.58 -6.95
C ASP A 519 0.93 1.82 -7.94
N TYR A 520 1.02 3.01 -8.54
CA TYR A 520 2.18 3.36 -9.37
C TYR A 520 3.49 3.28 -8.58
N ASN A 521 3.52 3.83 -7.36
CA ASN A 521 4.72 3.83 -6.54
C ASN A 521 5.15 2.40 -6.15
N ARG A 522 4.19 1.52 -5.82
CA ARG A 522 4.45 0.10 -5.57
C ARG A 522 4.96 -0.59 -6.84
N PHE A 523 4.30 -0.36 -7.98
CA PHE A 523 4.73 -0.88 -9.28
C PHE A 523 6.18 -0.48 -9.59
N ALA A 524 6.53 0.81 -9.47
CA ALA A 524 7.87 1.32 -9.72
C ALA A 524 8.92 0.70 -8.77
N GLN A 525 8.56 0.47 -7.51
CA GLN A 525 9.44 -0.21 -6.54
C GLN A 525 9.70 -1.67 -6.92
N HIS A 526 8.65 -2.40 -7.32
CA HIS A 526 8.77 -3.79 -7.75
C HIS A 526 9.54 -3.92 -9.07
N ILE A 527 9.35 -3.00 -10.03
CA ILE A 527 10.17 -2.93 -11.24
C ILE A 527 11.64 -2.67 -10.90
N ALA A 528 11.93 -1.72 -10.01
CA ALA A 528 13.30 -1.43 -9.58
C ALA A 528 13.96 -2.65 -8.93
N ALA A 529 13.22 -3.39 -8.11
CA ALA A 529 13.68 -4.65 -7.53
C ALA A 529 13.91 -5.74 -8.59
N ALA A 530 13.07 -5.82 -9.63
CA ALA A 530 13.22 -6.76 -10.74
C ALA A 530 14.44 -6.44 -11.62
N VAL A 531 14.77 -5.15 -11.81
CA VAL A 531 15.95 -4.71 -12.57
C VAL A 531 17.25 -5.11 -11.87
N GLY A 532 17.32 -4.97 -10.54
CA GLY A 532 18.49 -5.35 -9.73
C GLY A 532 19.17 -4.17 -9.04
#